data_AF-A0A366Y0R1-F1
#
_entry.id   AF-A0A366Y0R1-F1
#
_cell.length_a   1.000
_cell.length_b   1.000
_cell.length_c   1.000
_cell.angle_alpha   90.00
_cell.angle_beta   90.00
_cell.angle_gamma   90.00
#
_symmetry.space_group_name_H-M   'P 1'
#
loop_
_entity.id
_entity.type
_entity.pdbx_description
1 polymer ?
#
loop_
_entity_poly.entity_id
_entity_poly.type
_entity_poly.pdbx_seq_one_letter_code
_entity_poly.pdbx_strand_id
1 'polypeptide(L)'
;MVKAAVILAAGLGSRLGKRTKEKPKGFLEIGDKTLIEHSILHLLSSGIERIYIGTGYLKEFYEELALRYKEITCVTNEQYDVTGSMYTLFQFKNYVKEDFLLLESDLLYDQAALTILQYHHYPDVLLASELTDTNDEVFIEVDDKNQLVNMEKDQNRLFNIYGELIGITKLSYGTFQALCYFADKELQKNKKLDYERALIELCSEKPIAVHKVKELAWCEIDNEVHLKRAVETVYPQIKENMKDRVIEKKILLNPGPAATSNTVKYAQVVPDICPREKEFGAVMKWTAEELTSIVGNRADYTTILFGGSGTAAVEAMISSIVDQDTLLIINNGAYGKRMCQIADAYGIHYIEYKSKQDHPLSLKKLEAIIKKRWPKISHVAVVHHETTTGLLNDIEAIGSLCRCYDVELLVDAMSSFAAVPIAMERMNIHYLAASSNKNLQGMAGVSFVIANKKCLEQLKNIKARSYYLNLYEQYEYFKKTGQMRFTPPVQTLYAMKQAVVEAKKEGIVNRYNRYKKLWNLLIKGITELGLNHIVKEEHHAKLITAIIEPSHKRYHFNELHDYLYERGVTIYPGKLADLNTFRIANIGELEETEIELFLYHLKQYLEKLDLLNN
;
A
#
# COMPACT_ATOMS: atom_id res chain seq x y z
N MET A 1 -14.81 5.92 5.25
CA MET A 1 -13.92 5.16 6.15
C MET A 1 -13.42 6.08 7.25
N VAL A 2 -13.54 5.60 8.49
CA VAL A 2 -13.06 6.23 9.71
C VAL A 2 -11.53 6.19 9.74
N LYS A 3 -10.90 7.27 10.22
CA LYS A 3 -9.43 7.41 10.28
C LYS A 3 -8.89 7.52 11.70
N ALA A 4 -9.75 7.66 12.70
CA ALA A 4 -9.38 7.78 14.10
C ALA A 4 -9.93 6.63 14.94
N ALA A 5 -9.23 6.29 16.03
CA ALA A 5 -9.70 5.37 17.06
C ALA A 5 -9.40 5.92 18.45
N VAL A 6 -10.24 5.59 19.43
CA VAL A 6 -10.07 5.88 20.86
C VAL A 6 -10.08 4.57 21.61
N ILE A 7 -9.05 4.31 22.42
CA ILE A 7 -8.95 3.12 23.27
C ILE A 7 -9.03 3.55 24.74
N LEU A 8 -9.99 3.01 25.49
CA LEU A 8 -10.13 3.25 26.92
C LEU A 8 -9.23 2.29 27.71
N ALA A 9 -8.21 2.84 28.37
CA ALA A 9 -7.10 2.05 28.92
C ALA A 9 -6.66 2.50 30.34
N ALA A 10 -7.52 3.22 31.06
CA ALA A 10 -7.19 3.86 32.34
C ALA A 10 -7.38 2.94 33.56
N GLY A 11 -8.12 1.84 33.41
CA GLY A 11 -8.56 0.98 34.52
C GLY A 11 -7.46 0.16 35.19
N LEU A 12 -7.65 -0.13 36.48
CA LEU A 12 -6.73 -0.91 37.33
C LEU A 12 -6.65 -2.41 36.96
N GLY A 13 -7.76 -2.99 36.49
CA GLY A 13 -7.84 -4.43 36.26
C GLY A 13 -7.65 -5.30 37.50
N SER A 14 -8.25 -4.90 38.62
CA SER A 14 -8.07 -5.53 39.94
C SER A 14 -8.41 -7.03 39.99
N ARG A 15 -9.30 -7.50 39.12
CA ARG A 15 -9.75 -8.90 39.03
C ARG A 15 -8.68 -9.90 38.54
N LEU A 16 -7.56 -9.42 37.97
CA LEU A 16 -6.41 -10.23 37.52
C LEU A 16 -5.28 -10.33 38.57
N GLY A 17 -5.51 -9.81 39.77
CA GLY A 17 -4.64 -10.03 40.94
C GLY A 17 -3.19 -9.61 40.70
N LYS A 18 -2.25 -10.57 40.74
CA LYS A 18 -0.80 -10.28 40.63
C LYS A 18 -0.38 -9.84 39.23
N ARG A 19 -1.10 -10.23 38.17
CA ARG A 19 -0.70 -9.94 36.78
C ARG A 19 -0.80 -8.47 36.41
N THR A 20 -1.70 -7.75 37.06
CA THR A 20 -1.96 -6.34 36.83
C THR A 20 -1.34 -5.44 37.89
N LYS A 21 -0.44 -5.95 38.77
CA LYS A 21 0.25 -5.12 39.77
C LYS A 21 1.38 -4.28 39.19
N GLU A 22 2.04 -4.81 38.16
CA GLU A 22 3.27 -4.24 37.58
C GLU A 22 3.08 -3.84 36.12
N LYS A 23 1.89 -4.11 35.54
CA LYS A 23 1.54 -3.70 34.18
C LYS A 23 0.03 -3.53 33.99
N PRO A 24 -0.43 -2.64 33.09
CA PRO A 24 -1.84 -2.53 32.74
C PRO A 24 -2.37 -3.81 32.08
N LYS A 25 -3.69 -4.04 32.11
CA LYS A 25 -4.36 -5.18 31.45
C LYS A 25 -4.04 -5.28 29.96
N GLY A 26 -4.01 -4.15 29.25
CA GLY A 26 -3.66 -4.11 27.83
C GLY A 26 -2.27 -4.67 27.51
N PHE A 27 -1.39 -4.78 28.51
CA PHE A 27 -0.03 -5.35 28.41
C PHE A 27 0.06 -6.82 28.85
N LEU A 28 -1.09 -7.50 29.03
CA LEU A 28 -1.11 -8.96 29.06
C LEU A 28 -0.67 -9.50 27.70
N GLU A 29 0.19 -10.51 27.73
CA GLU A 29 0.76 -11.13 26.53
C GLU A 29 -0.10 -12.32 26.10
N ILE A 30 -0.47 -12.33 24.82
CA ILE A 30 -1.13 -13.45 24.16
C ILE A 30 -0.32 -13.76 22.90
N GLY A 31 0.32 -14.94 22.88
CA GLY A 31 1.27 -15.29 21.83
C GLY A 31 2.55 -14.45 21.93
N ASP A 32 2.88 -13.72 20.86
CA ASP A 32 4.11 -12.95 20.74
C ASP A 32 3.91 -11.43 20.95
N LYS A 33 2.71 -10.99 21.33
CA LYS A 33 2.34 -9.57 21.47
C LYS A 33 1.45 -9.34 22.68
N THR A 34 1.40 -8.10 23.12
CA THR A 34 0.42 -7.64 24.10
C THR A 34 -0.97 -7.45 23.48
N LEU A 35 -2.04 -7.48 24.29
CA LEU A 35 -3.41 -7.22 23.83
C LEU A 35 -3.53 -5.89 23.09
N ILE A 36 -2.95 -4.83 23.67
CA ILE A 36 -2.98 -3.50 23.07
C ILE A 36 -2.23 -3.49 21.72
N GLU A 37 -1.11 -4.19 21.60
CA GLU A 37 -0.38 -4.29 20.33
C GLU A 37 -1.16 -5.05 19.26
N HIS A 38 -1.87 -6.14 19.62
CA HIS A 38 -2.80 -6.81 18.69
C HIS A 38 -3.85 -5.82 18.16
N SER A 39 -4.48 -5.06 19.06
CA SER A 39 -5.51 -4.07 18.69
C SER A 39 -4.94 -2.95 17.81
N ILE A 40 -3.77 -2.39 18.15
CA ILE A 40 -3.10 -1.35 17.35
C ILE A 40 -2.79 -1.86 15.94
N LEU A 41 -2.26 -3.07 15.79
CA LEU A 41 -1.93 -3.63 14.48
C LEU A 41 -3.20 -3.86 13.64
N HIS A 42 -4.29 -4.33 14.25
CA HIS A 42 -5.58 -4.44 13.57
C HIS A 42 -6.12 -3.07 13.12
N LEU A 43 -6.08 -2.05 13.99
CA LEU A 43 -6.51 -0.69 13.65
C LEU A 43 -5.71 -0.11 12.48
N LEU A 44 -4.38 -0.20 12.53
CA LEU A 44 -3.49 0.31 11.48
C LEU A 44 -3.69 -0.41 10.15
N SER A 45 -3.84 -1.74 10.17
CA SER A 45 -4.09 -2.52 8.95
C SER A 45 -5.50 -2.31 8.39
N SER A 46 -6.46 -1.88 9.22
CA SER A 46 -7.80 -1.44 8.81
C SER A 46 -7.87 0.05 8.41
N GLY A 47 -6.72 0.71 8.22
CA GLY A 47 -6.65 2.07 7.66
C GLY A 47 -6.82 3.20 8.68
N ILE A 48 -6.75 2.93 9.98
CA ILE A 48 -6.71 3.96 11.02
C ILE A 48 -5.36 4.67 10.98
N GLU A 49 -5.39 6.00 11.02
CA GLU A 49 -4.21 6.87 10.93
C GLU A 49 -3.87 7.54 12.27
N ARG A 50 -4.84 7.61 13.19
CA ARG A 50 -4.74 8.28 14.50
C ARG A 50 -5.35 7.41 15.58
N ILE A 51 -4.58 7.05 16.61
CA ILE A 51 -5.03 6.22 17.73
C ILE A 51 -4.85 7.02 19.01
N TYR A 52 -5.95 7.35 19.67
CA TYR A 52 -5.95 8.04 20.94
C TYR A 52 -6.12 7.02 22.07
N ILE A 53 -5.24 7.03 23.07
CA ILE A 53 -5.30 6.07 24.18
C ILE A 53 -5.54 6.81 25.49
N GLY A 54 -6.62 6.44 26.18
CA GLY A 54 -7.04 7.04 27.44
C GLY A 54 -6.35 6.34 28.59
N THR A 55 -5.24 6.90 29.06
CA THR A 55 -4.36 6.25 30.05
C THR A 55 -4.74 6.66 31.48
N GLY A 56 -4.23 5.93 32.46
CA GLY A 56 -4.48 6.17 33.88
C GLY A 56 -3.50 5.37 34.72
N TYR A 57 -3.94 4.20 35.19
CA TYR A 57 -3.07 3.26 35.88
C TYR A 57 -1.85 2.86 35.04
N LEU A 58 -0.64 3.03 35.60
CA LEU A 58 0.65 2.72 34.96
C LEU A 58 0.76 3.27 33.53
N LYS A 59 0.45 4.56 33.35
CA LYS A 59 0.39 5.25 32.05
C LYS A 59 1.69 5.19 31.25
N GLU A 60 2.83 5.05 31.94
CA GLU A 60 4.18 5.04 31.36
C GLU A 60 4.33 3.94 30.30
N PHE A 61 3.66 2.80 30.48
CA PHE A 61 3.67 1.70 29.50
C PHE A 61 3.09 2.12 28.13
N TYR A 62 2.01 2.90 28.14
CA TYR A 62 1.38 3.41 26.92
C TYR A 62 2.17 4.57 26.32
N GLU A 63 2.83 5.40 27.14
CA GLU A 63 3.74 6.45 26.68
C GLU A 63 4.96 5.85 25.95
N GLU A 64 5.55 4.78 26.48
CA GLU A 64 6.61 4.02 25.79
C GLU A 64 6.11 3.38 24.48
N LEU A 65 4.88 2.87 24.47
CA LEU A 65 4.25 2.34 23.27
C LEU A 65 4.08 3.44 22.19
N ALA A 66 3.74 4.66 22.58
CA ALA A 66 3.61 5.79 21.66
C ALA A 66 4.95 6.23 21.03
N LEU A 67 6.08 5.95 21.67
CA LEU A 67 7.41 6.15 21.06
C LEU A 67 7.65 5.17 19.90
N ARG A 68 7.05 3.97 19.95
CA ARG A 68 7.17 2.94 18.91
C ARG A 68 6.17 3.14 17.77
N TYR A 69 5.00 3.66 18.07
CA TYR A 69 3.92 3.92 17.10
C TYR A 69 3.55 5.40 17.08
N LYS A 70 4.05 6.11 16.06
CA LYS A 70 3.83 7.56 15.88
C LYS A 70 2.36 7.96 15.72
N GLU A 71 1.51 7.01 15.37
CA GLU A 71 0.06 7.18 15.22
C GLU A 71 -0.65 7.30 16.58
N ILE A 72 0.02 6.97 17.69
CA ILE A 72 -0.55 6.98 19.04
C ILE A 72 -0.42 8.34 19.70
N THR A 73 -1.50 8.79 20.35
CA THR A 73 -1.51 9.94 21.27
C THR A 73 -2.16 9.54 22.58
N CYS A 74 -1.41 9.61 23.68
CA CYS A 74 -1.93 9.32 25.02
C CYS A 74 -2.61 10.56 25.62
N VAL A 75 -3.78 10.36 26.25
CA VAL A 75 -4.49 11.37 27.04
C VAL A 75 -4.77 10.79 28.41
N THR A 76 -4.17 11.38 29.44
CA THR A 76 -4.18 10.82 30.79
C THR A 76 -5.40 11.26 31.59
N ASN A 77 -6.11 10.30 32.17
CA ASN A 77 -7.07 10.51 33.25
C ASN A 77 -6.34 10.40 34.60
N GLU A 78 -5.97 11.53 35.19
CA GLU A 78 -5.29 11.55 36.51
C GLU A 78 -6.21 11.12 37.68
N GLN A 79 -7.52 10.96 37.45
CA GLN A 79 -8.52 10.55 38.44
C GLN A 79 -9.08 9.14 38.17
N TYR A 80 -8.31 8.30 37.48
CA TYR A 80 -8.75 6.98 37.00
C TYR A 80 -9.23 6.04 38.12
N ASP A 81 -8.71 6.19 39.35
CA ASP A 81 -9.04 5.36 40.51
C ASP A 81 -10.42 5.69 41.09
N VAL A 82 -10.86 6.95 40.98
CA VAL A 82 -12.14 7.44 41.51
C VAL A 82 -13.19 7.75 40.42
N THR A 83 -12.87 7.54 39.15
CA THR A 83 -13.78 7.76 38.02
C THR A 83 -14.10 6.48 37.26
N GLY A 84 -15.11 6.54 36.38
CA GLY A 84 -15.53 5.45 35.47
C GLY A 84 -15.03 5.65 34.03
N SER A 85 -15.37 4.72 33.14
CA SER A 85 -14.89 4.72 31.74
C SER A 85 -15.35 5.95 30.95
N MET A 86 -16.54 6.50 31.25
CA MET A 86 -17.05 7.71 30.60
C MET A 86 -16.21 8.95 30.92
N TYR A 87 -15.63 9.04 32.12
CA TYR A 87 -14.76 10.17 32.48
C TYR A 87 -13.46 10.16 31.66
N THR A 88 -12.88 8.98 31.44
CA THR A 88 -11.72 8.80 30.56
C THR A 88 -12.09 9.19 29.12
N LEU A 89 -13.24 8.74 28.61
CA LEU A 89 -13.72 9.11 27.28
C LEU A 89 -13.95 10.64 27.15
N PHE A 90 -14.47 11.28 28.20
CA PHE A 90 -14.70 12.73 28.23
C PHE A 90 -13.41 13.56 28.10
N GLN A 91 -12.25 13.04 28.51
CA GLN A 91 -10.97 13.74 28.33
C GLN A 91 -10.64 14.00 26.86
N PHE A 92 -11.19 13.21 25.94
CA PHE A 92 -10.97 13.35 24.50
C PHE A 92 -11.76 14.48 23.84
N LYS A 93 -12.64 15.19 24.56
CA LYS A 93 -13.53 16.23 23.99
C LYS A 93 -12.79 17.30 23.17
N ASN A 94 -11.52 17.56 23.50
CA ASN A 94 -10.67 18.54 22.81
C ASN A 94 -9.70 17.93 21.79
N TYR A 95 -9.57 16.60 21.74
CA TYR A 95 -8.59 15.88 20.93
C TYR A 95 -9.22 15.25 19.68
N VAL A 96 -10.43 14.70 19.81
CA VAL A 96 -11.13 13.99 18.72
C VAL A 96 -12.17 14.93 18.10
N LYS A 97 -12.04 15.17 16.79
CA LYS A 97 -12.86 16.12 16.00
C LYS A 97 -13.41 15.51 14.71
N GLU A 98 -13.48 14.18 14.66
CA GLU A 98 -13.90 13.38 13.53
C GLU A 98 -14.58 12.09 14.03
N ASP A 99 -15.20 11.34 13.12
CA ASP A 99 -15.75 10.03 13.44
C ASP A 99 -14.62 9.07 13.84
N PHE A 100 -14.88 8.18 14.79
CA PHE A 100 -13.85 7.29 15.33
C PHE A 100 -14.40 5.92 15.74
N LEU A 101 -13.50 4.95 15.88
CA LEU A 101 -13.78 3.68 16.53
C LEU A 101 -13.44 3.79 18.02
N LEU A 102 -14.38 3.52 18.91
CA LEU A 102 -14.20 3.39 20.35
C LEU A 102 -13.94 1.92 20.69
N LEU A 103 -12.88 1.64 21.44
CA LEU A 103 -12.48 0.30 21.87
C LEU A 103 -12.09 0.28 23.35
N GLU A 104 -12.20 -0.88 23.96
CA GLU A 104 -11.61 -1.18 25.27
C GLU A 104 -10.20 -1.79 25.12
N SER A 105 -9.35 -1.62 26.14
CA SER A 105 -7.93 -2.01 26.08
C SER A 105 -7.66 -3.50 26.32
N ASP A 106 -8.64 -4.23 26.87
CA ASP A 106 -8.57 -5.62 27.30
C ASP A 106 -9.27 -6.60 26.35
N LEU A 107 -9.50 -6.15 25.12
CA LEU A 107 -10.10 -6.97 24.07
C LEU A 107 -9.04 -7.74 23.28
N LEU A 108 -9.35 -9.00 22.98
CA LEU A 108 -8.76 -9.78 21.92
C LEU A 108 -9.85 -10.11 20.89
N TYR A 109 -9.66 -9.75 19.62
CA TYR A 109 -10.71 -9.86 18.61
C TYR A 109 -10.18 -10.11 17.20
N ASP A 110 -10.97 -10.77 16.36
CA ASP A 110 -10.73 -10.90 14.92
C ASP A 110 -10.90 -9.54 14.21
N GLN A 111 -9.94 -9.19 13.35
CA GLN A 111 -9.95 -7.95 12.55
C GLN A 111 -11.25 -7.74 11.75
N ALA A 112 -12.01 -8.80 11.44
CA ALA A 112 -13.32 -8.71 10.80
C ALA A 112 -14.27 -7.71 11.50
N ALA A 113 -14.18 -7.58 12.83
CA ALA A 113 -14.95 -6.60 13.60
C ALA A 113 -14.74 -5.17 13.09
N LEU A 114 -13.47 -4.78 12.84
CA LEU A 114 -13.13 -3.45 12.34
C LEU A 114 -13.60 -3.25 10.90
N THR A 115 -13.46 -4.27 10.06
CA THR A 115 -13.91 -4.23 8.67
C THR A 115 -15.42 -3.97 8.60
N ILE A 116 -16.22 -4.69 9.41
CA ILE A 116 -17.67 -4.50 9.48
C ILE A 116 -18.02 -3.05 9.80
N LEU A 117 -17.39 -2.47 10.83
CA LEU A 117 -17.66 -1.08 11.22
C LEU A 117 -17.23 -0.06 10.18
N GLN A 118 -16.06 -0.25 9.56
CA GLN A 118 -15.50 0.66 8.54
C GLN A 118 -16.41 0.81 7.33
N TYR A 119 -17.11 -0.26 6.94
CA TYR A 119 -18.01 -0.30 5.79
C TYR A 119 -19.50 -0.23 6.17
N HIS A 120 -19.83 -0.12 7.45
CA HIS A 120 -21.24 -0.01 7.89
C HIS A 120 -21.85 1.32 7.43
N HIS A 121 -23.07 1.28 6.90
CA HIS A 121 -23.76 2.46 6.35
C HIS A 121 -24.23 3.46 7.42
N TYR A 122 -24.66 2.98 8.60
CA TYR A 122 -24.94 3.87 9.73
C TYR A 122 -23.67 4.52 10.28
N PRO A 123 -23.74 5.79 10.70
CA PRO A 123 -22.60 6.53 11.24
C PRO A 123 -22.27 6.11 12.68
N ASP A 124 -23.28 5.68 13.46
CA ASP A 124 -23.16 5.26 14.85
C ASP A 124 -23.59 3.79 14.97
N VAL A 125 -22.64 2.91 15.28
CA VAL A 125 -22.83 1.45 15.25
C VAL A 125 -22.08 0.78 16.38
N LEU A 126 -22.80 0.04 17.20
CA LEU A 126 -22.26 -0.81 18.26
C LEU A 126 -22.21 -2.26 17.77
N LEU A 127 -21.10 -2.96 18.03
CA LEU A 127 -21.01 -4.39 17.71
C LEU A 127 -21.52 -5.26 18.85
N ALA A 128 -22.37 -6.22 18.48
CA ALA A 128 -22.82 -7.28 19.35
C ALA A 128 -22.35 -8.65 18.82
N SER A 129 -22.22 -9.63 19.70
CA SER A 129 -21.95 -11.03 19.36
C SER A 129 -23.06 -11.95 19.87
N GLU A 130 -22.90 -13.25 19.59
CA GLU A 130 -23.64 -14.29 20.31
C GLU A 130 -23.16 -14.37 21.76
N LEU A 131 -24.01 -14.87 22.66
CA LEU A 131 -23.68 -14.96 24.07
C LEU A 131 -22.49 -15.90 24.28
N THR A 132 -21.52 -15.45 25.08
CA THR A 132 -20.27 -16.17 25.30
C THR A 132 -20.28 -17.07 26.54
N ASP A 133 -21.32 -16.97 27.39
CA ASP A 133 -21.50 -17.71 28.65
C ASP A 133 -20.29 -17.55 29.62
N THR A 134 -19.74 -16.34 29.69
CA THR A 134 -18.57 -15.96 30.49
C THR A 134 -18.90 -15.42 31.89
N ASN A 135 -20.19 -15.16 32.20
CA ASN A 135 -20.67 -14.61 33.49
C ASN A 135 -20.18 -13.18 33.80
N ASP A 136 -19.82 -12.39 32.79
CA ASP A 136 -19.58 -10.94 32.90
C ASP A 136 -20.15 -10.18 31.69
N GLU A 137 -21.10 -10.81 30.98
CA GLU A 137 -21.68 -10.28 29.76
C GLU A 137 -22.40 -8.96 30.01
N VAL A 138 -22.27 -8.05 29.04
CA VAL A 138 -23.16 -6.90 28.93
C VAL A 138 -24.18 -7.24 27.85
N PHE A 139 -25.38 -7.64 28.27
CA PHE A 139 -26.47 -8.01 27.38
C PHE A 139 -27.08 -6.75 26.74
N ILE A 140 -27.41 -6.85 25.46
CA ILE A 140 -27.96 -5.74 24.66
C ILE A 140 -29.41 -6.01 24.32
N GLU A 141 -30.25 -5.00 24.50
CA GLU A 141 -31.63 -4.93 24.03
C GLU A 141 -31.75 -3.97 22.84
N VAL A 142 -32.52 -4.36 21.82
CA VAL A 142 -32.76 -3.56 20.62
C VAL A 142 -34.23 -3.48 20.25
N ASP A 143 -34.60 -2.42 19.53
CA ASP A 143 -35.92 -2.27 18.92
C ASP A 143 -36.05 -3.07 17.59
N ASP A 144 -37.23 -3.02 16.97
CA ASP A 144 -37.53 -3.70 15.69
C ASP A 144 -36.65 -3.25 14.51
N LYS A 145 -35.88 -2.16 14.65
CA LYS A 145 -34.96 -1.63 13.65
C LYS A 145 -33.49 -1.88 14.04
N ASN A 146 -33.25 -2.78 15.00
CA ASN A 146 -31.94 -3.06 15.58
C ASN A 146 -31.25 -1.80 16.10
N GLN A 147 -31.99 -0.83 16.65
CA GLN A 147 -31.43 0.31 17.37
C GLN A 147 -31.30 -0.04 18.84
N LEU A 148 -30.22 0.42 19.46
CA LEU A 148 -29.94 0.23 20.87
C LEU A 148 -31.08 0.79 21.73
N VAL A 149 -31.63 -0.03 22.63
CA VAL A 149 -32.64 0.38 23.61
C VAL A 149 -32.06 0.38 25.02
N ASN A 150 -31.35 -0.69 25.38
CA ASN A 150 -30.79 -0.83 26.73
C ASN A 150 -29.57 -1.77 26.72
N MET A 151 -28.75 -1.70 27.77
CA MET A 151 -27.72 -2.70 28.08
C MET A 151 -27.64 -2.95 29.58
N GLU A 152 -27.56 -4.21 29.99
CA GLU A 152 -27.52 -4.62 31.40
C GLU A 152 -26.63 -5.84 31.59
N LYS A 153 -26.01 -5.95 32.78
CA LYS A 153 -25.31 -7.18 33.20
C LYS A 153 -26.26 -8.26 33.73
N ASP A 154 -27.44 -7.85 34.19
CA ASP A 154 -28.48 -8.75 34.68
C ASP A 154 -29.55 -8.91 33.60
N GLN A 155 -29.56 -10.07 32.94
CA GLN A 155 -30.51 -10.41 31.88
C GLN A 155 -31.99 -10.24 32.28
N ASN A 156 -32.33 -10.33 33.57
CA ASN A 156 -33.71 -10.19 34.04
C ASN A 156 -34.22 -8.75 33.96
N ARG A 157 -33.35 -7.79 33.67
CA ARG A 157 -33.68 -6.36 33.52
C ARG A 157 -33.96 -5.96 32.07
N LEU A 158 -33.85 -6.90 31.14
CA LEU A 158 -34.11 -6.69 29.72
C LEU A 158 -35.39 -7.41 29.29
N PHE A 159 -36.10 -6.84 28.33
CA PHE A 159 -37.29 -7.48 27.75
C PHE A 159 -36.90 -8.59 26.76
N ASN A 160 -35.82 -8.37 26.01
CA ASN A 160 -35.24 -9.31 25.06
C ASN A 160 -33.73 -9.15 24.98
N ILE A 161 -33.04 -10.27 24.77
CA ILE A 161 -31.59 -10.29 24.62
C ILE A 161 -31.27 -10.44 23.13
N TYR A 162 -30.73 -9.38 22.54
CA TYR A 162 -30.28 -9.41 21.15
C TYR A 162 -28.89 -10.05 21.02
N GLY A 163 -27.99 -9.74 21.94
CA GLY A 163 -26.61 -10.26 21.96
C GLY A 163 -25.78 -9.69 23.09
N GLU A 164 -24.48 -9.93 23.03
CA GLU A 164 -23.49 -9.47 24.01
C GLU A 164 -22.62 -8.36 23.40
N LEU A 165 -22.36 -7.30 24.16
CA LEU A 165 -21.46 -6.21 23.77
C LEU A 165 -20.03 -6.71 23.54
N ILE A 166 -19.46 -6.40 22.37
CA ILE A 166 -18.06 -6.75 22.06
C ILE A 166 -17.06 -5.72 22.61
N GLY A 167 -17.51 -4.50 22.95
CA GLY A 167 -16.63 -3.40 23.38
C GLY A 167 -15.97 -2.62 22.24
N ILE A 168 -16.48 -2.77 21.00
CA ILE A 168 -16.03 -2.03 19.80
C ILE A 168 -17.22 -1.31 19.17
N THR A 169 -17.15 0.01 19.08
CA THR A 169 -18.25 0.87 18.60
C THR A 169 -17.73 1.91 17.61
N LYS A 170 -18.41 2.13 16.49
CA LYS A 170 -18.18 3.29 15.62
C LYS A 170 -19.07 4.44 16.08
N LEU A 171 -18.48 5.60 16.34
CA LEU A 171 -19.19 6.80 16.74
C LEU A 171 -18.91 7.94 15.76
N SER A 172 -19.97 8.65 15.39
CA SER A 172 -19.84 9.92 14.69
C SER A 172 -19.36 11.00 15.64
N TYR A 173 -18.66 12.01 15.09
CA TYR A 173 -18.25 13.16 15.89
C TYR A 173 -19.45 13.86 16.55
N GLY A 174 -20.58 13.94 15.85
CA GLY A 174 -21.81 14.54 16.39
C GLY A 174 -22.37 13.80 17.60
N THR A 175 -22.36 12.47 17.59
CA THR A 175 -22.79 11.65 18.73
C THR A 175 -21.80 11.78 19.89
N PHE A 176 -20.50 11.82 19.61
CA PHE A 176 -19.49 12.05 20.64
C PHE A 176 -19.61 13.43 21.32
N GLN A 177 -19.95 14.48 20.56
CA GLN A 177 -20.22 15.79 21.15
C GLN A 177 -21.42 15.75 22.10
N ALA A 178 -22.48 15.03 21.73
CA ALA A 178 -23.64 14.86 22.58
C ALA A 178 -23.33 14.05 23.85
N LEU A 179 -22.53 12.98 23.74
CA LEU A 179 -22.01 12.23 24.90
C LEU A 179 -21.21 13.15 25.83
N CYS A 180 -20.33 13.99 25.29
CA CYS A 180 -19.55 14.92 26.10
C CYS A 180 -20.46 15.94 26.81
N TYR A 181 -21.50 16.44 26.14
CA TYR A 181 -22.45 17.38 26.74
C TYR A 181 -23.27 16.74 27.87
N PHE A 182 -23.70 15.49 27.69
CA PHE A 182 -24.35 14.69 28.71
C PHE A 182 -23.41 14.46 29.91
N ALA A 183 -22.19 14.00 29.63
CA ALA A 183 -21.19 13.68 30.65
C ALA A 183 -20.78 14.90 31.49
N ASP A 184 -20.67 16.10 30.90
CA ASP A 184 -20.34 17.33 31.63
C ASP A 184 -21.30 17.63 32.79
N LYS A 185 -22.58 17.25 32.64
CA LYS A 185 -23.61 17.39 33.68
C LYS A 185 -23.62 16.22 34.64
N GLU A 186 -23.56 15.00 34.14
CA GLU A 186 -23.75 13.80 34.95
C GLU A 186 -22.51 13.38 35.74
N LEU A 187 -21.30 13.64 35.24
CA LEU A 187 -20.06 13.32 35.95
C LEU A 187 -19.88 14.16 37.24
N GLN A 188 -20.61 15.27 37.38
CA GLN A 188 -20.66 16.02 38.64
C GLN A 188 -21.44 15.25 39.73
N LYS A 189 -22.40 14.43 39.34
CA LYS A 189 -23.27 13.63 40.24
C LYS A 189 -22.73 12.21 40.44
N ASN A 190 -22.32 11.56 39.35
CA ASN A 190 -21.77 10.21 39.34
C ASN A 190 -20.44 10.17 38.60
N LYS A 191 -19.34 10.28 39.33
CA LYS A 191 -17.99 10.18 38.76
C LYS A 191 -17.65 8.79 38.22
N LYS A 192 -18.36 7.76 38.69
CA LYS A 192 -18.19 6.34 38.30
C LYS A 192 -19.11 5.94 37.15
N LEU A 193 -19.60 6.91 36.37
CA LEU A 193 -20.40 6.65 35.17
C LEU A 193 -19.57 5.91 34.12
N ASP A 194 -20.13 4.82 33.60
CA ASP A 194 -19.58 4.04 32.51
C ASP A 194 -20.10 4.54 31.15
N TYR A 195 -19.28 4.40 30.10
CA TYR A 195 -19.59 4.96 28.78
C TYR A 195 -20.81 4.27 28.16
N GLU A 196 -21.01 3.00 28.46
CA GLU A 196 -22.13 2.16 28.05
C GLU A 196 -23.44 2.76 28.54
N ARG A 197 -23.49 3.18 29.82
CA ARG A 197 -24.67 3.83 30.37
C ARG A 197 -24.94 5.17 29.70
N ALA A 198 -23.89 5.94 29.40
CA ALA A 198 -24.04 7.20 28.67
C ALA A 198 -24.58 6.99 27.24
N LEU A 199 -24.19 5.90 26.57
CA LEU A 199 -24.73 5.54 25.24
C LEU A 199 -26.22 5.19 25.31
N ILE A 200 -26.67 4.47 26.35
CA ILE A 200 -28.09 4.14 26.56
C ILE A 200 -28.92 5.40 26.78
N GLU A 201 -28.47 6.32 27.63
CA GLU A 201 -29.20 7.57 27.88
C GLU A 201 -29.32 8.42 26.61
N LEU A 202 -28.29 8.38 25.76
CA LEU A 202 -28.25 9.15 24.52
C LEU A 202 -29.06 8.51 23.37
N CYS A 203 -29.27 7.19 23.37
CA CYS A 203 -29.84 6.49 22.20
C CYS A 203 -31.25 6.96 21.82
N SER A 204 -32.00 7.50 22.78
CA SER A 204 -33.33 8.10 22.57
C SER A 204 -33.31 9.36 21.68
N GLU A 205 -32.23 10.15 21.75
CA GLU A 205 -32.05 11.37 20.95
C GLU A 205 -31.18 11.14 19.71
N LYS A 206 -30.21 10.22 19.82
CA LYS A 206 -29.27 9.85 18.76
C LYS A 206 -29.30 8.33 18.58
N PRO A 207 -30.07 7.80 17.62
CA PRO A 207 -30.14 6.36 17.39
C PRO A 207 -28.76 5.76 17.14
N ILE A 208 -28.44 4.68 17.87
CA ILE A 208 -27.21 3.90 17.71
C ILE A 208 -27.62 2.53 17.19
N ALA A 209 -27.19 2.18 15.99
CA ALA A 209 -27.49 0.88 15.42
C ALA A 209 -26.68 -0.22 16.13
N VAL A 210 -27.25 -1.41 16.28
CA VAL A 210 -26.55 -2.58 16.82
C VAL A 210 -26.37 -3.61 15.71
N HIS A 211 -25.12 -3.92 15.39
CA HIS A 211 -24.78 -4.92 14.39
C HIS A 211 -24.31 -6.21 15.08
N LYS A 212 -25.11 -7.27 14.99
CA LYS A 212 -24.75 -8.58 15.54
C LYS A 212 -23.86 -9.35 14.56
N VAL A 213 -22.64 -9.64 14.97
CA VAL A 213 -21.68 -10.44 14.22
C VAL A 213 -21.81 -11.89 14.63
N LYS A 214 -22.08 -12.77 13.67
CA LYS A 214 -22.11 -14.22 13.88
C LYS A 214 -20.69 -14.79 13.83
N GLU A 215 -20.39 -15.75 14.71
CA GLU A 215 -19.13 -16.52 14.71
C GLU A 215 -17.86 -15.64 14.80
N LEU A 216 -17.95 -14.46 15.43
CA LEU A 216 -16.78 -13.62 15.66
C LEU A 216 -15.90 -14.25 16.75
N ALA A 217 -14.63 -14.51 16.43
CA ALA A 217 -13.65 -14.89 17.45
C ALA A 217 -13.24 -13.64 18.26
N TRP A 218 -13.72 -13.55 19.49
CA TRP A 218 -13.38 -12.45 20.40
C TRP A 218 -13.51 -12.82 21.90
N CYS A 219 -12.87 -12.04 22.75
CA CYS A 219 -13.08 -12.02 24.20
C CYS A 219 -12.56 -10.74 24.86
N GLU A 220 -13.21 -10.31 25.93
CA GLU A 220 -12.65 -9.43 26.95
C GLU A 220 -11.85 -10.23 27.98
N ILE A 221 -10.72 -9.69 28.47
CA ILE A 221 -9.85 -10.36 29.45
C ILE A 221 -9.85 -9.63 30.78
N ASP A 222 -10.77 -10.06 31.64
CA ASP A 222 -11.05 -9.44 32.93
C ASP A 222 -10.54 -10.23 34.14
N ASN A 223 -10.47 -11.55 33.99
CA ASN A 223 -10.10 -12.49 35.05
C ASN A 223 -9.32 -13.67 34.45
N GLU A 224 -8.86 -14.59 35.30
CA GLU A 224 -8.06 -15.75 34.86
C GLU A 224 -8.85 -16.73 33.97
N VAL A 225 -10.18 -16.83 34.13
CA VAL A 225 -11.02 -17.68 33.28
C VAL A 225 -11.05 -17.13 31.85
N HIS A 226 -11.21 -15.81 31.72
CA HIS A 226 -11.18 -15.14 30.42
C HIS A 226 -9.79 -15.25 29.77
N LEU A 227 -8.73 -15.05 30.55
CA LEU A 227 -7.36 -15.21 30.05
C LEU A 227 -7.11 -16.63 29.54
N LYS A 228 -7.61 -17.65 30.24
CA LYS A 228 -7.52 -19.05 29.80
C LYS A 228 -8.28 -19.26 28.48
N ARG A 229 -9.53 -18.79 28.37
CA ARG A 229 -10.33 -18.84 27.13
C ARG A 229 -9.64 -18.11 25.98
N ALA A 230 -9.02 -16.97 26.25
CA ALA A 230 -8.27 -16.20 25.27
C ALA A 230 -7.11 -17.01 24.69
N VAL A 231 -6.30 -17.65 25.55
CA VAL A 231 -5.12 -18.41 25.14
C VAL A 231 -5.48 -19.75 24.48
N GLU A 232 -6.45 -20.48 25.04
CA GLU A 232 -6.75 -21.86 24.63
C GLU A 232 -7.76 -21.95 23.48
N THR A 233 -8.64 -20.96 23.31
CA THR A 233 -9.74 -21.01 22.34
C THR A 233 -9.70 -19.86 21.36
N VAL A 234 -9.79 -18.62 21.85
CA VAL A 234 -10.05 -17.45 21.00
C VAL A 234 -8.83 -17.09 20.15
N TYR A 235 -7.62 -17.03 20.73
CA TYR A 235 -6.41 -16.70 19.99
C TYR A 235 -6.07 -17.74 18.92
N PRO A 236 -6.13 -19.06 19.18
CA PRO A 236 -6.02 -20.08 18.13
C PRO A 236 -7.04 -19.90 17.01
N GLN A 237 -8.31 -19.63 17.34
CA GLN A 237 -9.36 -19.38 16.34
C GLN A 237 -9.07 -18.13 15.51
N ILE A 238 -8.64 -17.02 16.13
CA ILE A 238 -8.23 -15.81 15.41
C ILE A 238 -7.08 -16.14 14.45
N LYS A 239 -6.08 -16.91 14.90
CA LYS A 239 -4.98 -17.34 14.04
C LYS A 239 -5.44 -18.24 12.89
N GLU A 240 -6.42 -19.11 13.12
CA GLU A 240 -6.99 -19.96 12.07
C GLU A 240 -7.79 -19.17 11.05
N ASN A 241 -8.67 -18.26 11.51
CA ASN A 241 -9.37 -17.30 10.67
C ASN A 241 -8.40 -16.42 9.87
N MET A 242 -7.22 -16.11 10.44
CA MET A 242 -6.15 -15.44 9.73
C MET A 242 -5.45 -16.34 8.71
N LYS A 243 -5.26 -17.64 8.96
CA LYS A 243 -4.64 -18.57 7.99
C LYS A 243 -5.41 -18.62 6.68
N ASP A 244 -6.74 -18.63 6.74
CA ASP A 244 -7.60 -18.52 5.56
C ASP A 244 -7.48 -17.17 4.84
N ARG A 245 -6.85 -16.19 5.49
CA ARG A 245 -6.53 -14.85 4.96
C ARG A 245 -5.02 -14.65 4.67
N VAL A 246 -4.17 -15.65 4.88
CA VAL A 246 -2.74 -15.58 4.55
C VAL A 246 -2.55 -16.16 3.16
N ILE A 247 -2.40 -15.26 2.18
CA ILE A 247 -2.08 -15.65 0.81
C ILE A 247 -0.62 -16.13 0.77
N GLU A 248 -0.39 -17.30 0.17
CA GLU A 248 0.94 -17.87 0.00
C GLU A 248 1.91 -16.84 -0.63
N LYS A 249 3.04 -16.61 0.03
CA LYS A 249 4.10 -15.73 -0.50
C LYS A 249 4.97 -16.53 -1.47
N LYS A 250 4.88 -16.21 -2.77
CA LYS A 250 5.81 -16.72 -3.79
C LYS A 250 7.00 -15.79 -3.94
N ILE A 251 8.21 -16.34 -4.07
CA ILE A 251 9.43 -15.55 -4.33
C ILE A 251 9.50 -15.26 -5.83
N LEU A 252 9.16 -14.02 -6.20
CA LEU A 252 9.13 -13.58 -7.60
C LEU A 252 10.38 -12.78 -7.94
N LEU A 253 11.31 -13.39 -8.68
CA LEU A 253 12.55 -12.78 -9.15
C LEU A 253 12.44 -12.32 -10.62
N ASN A 254 11.22 -12.02 -11.08
CA ASN A 254 10.95 -11.37 -12.36
C ASN A 254 10.69 -9.86 -12.17
N PRO A 255 10.91 -9.00 -13.19
CA PRO A 255 10.85 -7.54 -13.02
C PRO A 255 9.41 -6.99 -12.99
N GLY A 256 8.42 -7.75 -12.54
CA GLY A 256 7.03 -7.32 -12.38
C GLY A 256 6.03 -8.00 -13.33
N PRO A 257 4.83 -8.43 -12.87
CA PRO A 257 4.34 -8.35 -11.49
C PRO A 257 5.26 -9.07 -10.49
N ALA A 258 5.56 -8.42 -9.37
CA ALA A 258 6.45 -8.91 -8.32
C ALA A 258 5.65 -9.20 -7.05
N ALA A 259 6.29 -9.74 -6.02
CA ALA A 259 5.62 -9.99 -4.75
C ALA A 259 5.08 -8.67 -4.14
N THR A 260 3.88 -8.74 -3.57
CA THR A 260 3.16 -7.61 -2.96
C THR A 260 2.68 -7.96 -1.56
N SER A 261 2.45 -6.94 -0.73
CA SER A 261 1.90 -7.11 0.61
C SER A 261 0.48 -7.67 0.58
N ASN A 262 0.11 -8.40 1.63
CA ASN A 262 -1.28 -8.86 1.77
C ASN A 262 -2.25 -7.68 1.89
N THR A 263 -1.83 -6.56 2.47
CA THR A 263 -2.61 -5.31 2.51
C THR A 263 -2.92 -4.79 1.09
N VAL A 264 -1.97 -4.80 0.15
CA VAL A 264 -2.25 -4.46 -1.26
C VAL A 264 -3.16 -5.50 -1.92
N LYS A 265 -2.99 -6.80 -1.63
CA LYS A 265 -3.88 -7.85 -2.16
C LYS A 265 -5.33 -7.64 -1.73
N TYR A 266 -5.56 -7.43 -0.44
CA TYR A 266 -6.90 -7.26 0.15
C TYR A 266 -7.51 -5.89 -0.14
N ALA A 267 -6.72 -4.87 -0.47
CA ALA A 267 -7.25 -3.58 -0.91
C ALA A 267 -8.07 -3.66 -2.21
N GLN A 268 -8.05 -4.77 -2.94
CA GLN A 268 -8.97 -5.04 -4.06
C GLN A 268 -10.38 -5.41 -3.59
N VAL A 269 -10.51 -5.94 -2.37
CA VAL A 269 -11.77 -6.41 -1.80
C VAL A 269 -12.46 -5.22 -1.13
N VAL A 270 -13.35 -4.59 -1.89
CA VAL A 270 -14.16 -3.44 -1.47
C VAL A 270 -15.61 -3.66 -1.90
N PRO A 271 -16.60 -3.01 -1.26
CA PRO A 271 -17.97 -3.00 -1.76
C PRO A 271 -18.04 -2.52 -3.21
N ASP A 272 -19.00 -3.04 -3.97
CA ASP A 272 -19.25 -2.58 -5.34
C ASP A 272 -19.58 -1.08 -5.36
N ILE A 273 -18.97 -0.37 -6.29
CA ILE A 273 -19.15 1.08 -6.45
C ILE A 273 -19.23 1.45 -7.92
N CYS A 274 -20.19 2.31 -8.27
CA CYS A 274 -20.24 2.93 -9.59
C CYS A 274 -19.05 3.91 -9.72
N PRO A 275 -18.18 3.78 -10.74
CA PRO A 275 -16.98 4.63 -10.87
C PRO A 275 -17.28 6.10 -11.19
N ARG A 276 -18.56 6.43 -11.42
CA ARG A 276 -19.04 7.81 -11.62
C ARG A 276 -19.35 8.52 -10.30
N GLU A 277 -19.40 7.80 -9.18
CA GLU A 277 -19.62 8.37 -7.86
C GLU A 277 -18.49 9.30 -7.43
N LYS A 278 -18.86 10.36 -6.69
CA LYS A 278 -17.89 11.36 -6.20
C LYS A 278 -16.82 10.73 -5.30
N GLU A 279 -17.20 9.72 -4.53
CA GLU A 279 -16.29 8.98 -3.66
C GLU A 279 -15.16 8.32 -4.46
N PHE A 280 -15.50 7.63 -5.54
CA PHE A 280 -14.49 6.99 -6.38
C PHE A 280 -13.65 8.01 -7.17
N GLY A 281 -14.28 9.11 -7.61
CA GLY A 281 -13.57 10.27 -8.16
C GLY A 281 -12.50 10.82 -7.21
N ALA A 282 -12.80 10.90 -5.90
CA ALA A 282 -11.84 11.32 -4.89
C ALA A 282 -10.69 10.32 -4.70
N VAL A 283 -10.95 9.01 -4.81
CA VAL A 283 -9.90 7.96 -4.81
C VAL A 283 -8.95 8.15 -5.99
N MET A 284 -9.47 8.33 -7.20
CA MET A 284 -8.65 8.55 -8.40
C MET A 284 -7.84 9.84 -8.29
N LYS A 285 -8.47 10.94 -7.86
CA LYS A 285 -7.82 12.25 -7.73
C LYS A 285 -6.67 12.19 -6.73
N TRP A 286 -6.93 11.66 -5.53
CA TRP A 286 -5.90 11.50 -4.51
C TRP A 286 -4.74 10.65 -5.04
N THR A 287 -5.04 9.51 -5.67
CA THR A 287 -4.01 8.62 -6.21
C THR A 287 -3.16 9.31 -7.27
N ALA A 288 -3.77 10.03 -8.22
CA ALA A 288 -3.06 10.79 -9.25
C ALA A 288 -2.17 11.91 -8.66
N GLU A 289 -2.66 12.63 -7.67
CA GLU A 289 -1.89 13.68 -6.99
C GLU A 289 -0.69 13.12 -6.22
N GLU A 290 -0.87 12.00 -5.52
CA GLU A 290 0.22 11.34 -4.78
C GLU A 290 1.27 10.72 -5.73
N LEU A 291 0.86 10.11 -6.84
CA LEU A 291 1.80 9.65 -7.88
C LEU A 291 2.62 10.81 -8.44
N THR A 292 2.00 11.96 -8.68
CA THR A 292 2.68 13.17 -9.14
C THR A 292 3.76 13.59 -8.13
N SER A 293 3.40 13.62 -6.83
CA SER A 293 4.31 14.00 -5.74
C SER A 293 5.56 13.12 -5.59
N ILE A 294 5.56 11.90 -6.14
CA ILE A 294 6.73 11.02 -6.10
C ILE A 294 7.89 11.59 -6.94
N VAL A 295 7.59 12.32 -8.03
CA VAL A 295 8.61 12.74 -9.01
C VAL A 295 8.56 14.23 -9.39
N GLY A 296 7.50 14.95 -9.01
CA GLY A 296 7.31 16.35 -9.40
C GLY A 296 6.36 17.11 -8.47
N ASN A 297 6.36 18.43 -8.61
CA ASN A 297 5.46 19.28 -7.84
C ASN A 297 4.04 19.27 -8.46
N ARG A 298 3.00 19.30 -7.63
CA ARG A 298 1.59 19.24 -8.10
C ARG A 298 1.12 20.52 -8.78
N ALA A 299 1.86 21.62 -8.68
CA ALA A 299 1.50 22.87 -9.34
C ALA A 299 1.75 22.76 -10.85
N ASP A 300 2.91 22.24 -11.24
CA ASP A 300 3.37 22.17 -12.62
C ASP A 300 3.12 20.83 -13.30
N TYR A 301 2.98 19.74 -12.53
CA TYR A 301 2.79 18.39 -13.06
C TYR A 301 1.44 17.80 -12.65
N THR A 302 0.96 16.84 -13.44
CA THR A 302 -0.25 16.07 -13.15
C THR A 302 -0.12 14.65 -13.69
N THR A 303 -0.85 13.72 -13.09
CA THR A 303 -0.92 12.32 -13.52
C THR A 303 -2.21 12.05 -14.31
N ILE A 304 -2.08 11.37 -15.44
CA ILE A 304 -3.18 10.89 -16.28
C ILE A 304 -3.23 9.37 -16.17
N LEU A 305 -4.36 8.83 -15.71
CA LEU A 305 -4.58 7.39 -15.48
C LEU A 305 -5.24 6.72 -16.69
N PHE A 306 -4.80 5.50 -17.00
CA PHE A 306 -5.36 4.63 -18.03
C PHE A 306 -5.58 3.21 -17.48
N GLY A 307 -6.67 2.58 -17.89
CA GLY A 307 -6.82 1.13 -17.75
C GLY A 307 -5.96 0.42 -18.80
N GLY A 308 -5.04 -0.44 -18.37
CA GLY A 308 -4.16 -1.16 -19.29
C GLY A 308 -2.77 -1.41 -18.73
N SER A 309 -1.97 -2.15 -19.49
CA SER A 309 -0.56 -2.42 -19.17
C SER A 309 0.29 -1.14 -19.28
N GLY A 310 1.53 -1.19 -18.79
CA GLY A 310 2.49 -0.10 -18.97
C GLY A 310 2.72 0.32 -20.43
N THR A 311 2.57 -0.60 -21.39
CA THR A 311 2.70 -0.25 -22.81
C THR A 311 1.60 0.71 -23.26
N ALA A 312 0.41 0.66 -22.65
CA ALA A 312 -0.67 1.61 -22.93
C ALA A 312 -0.28 3.06 -22.58
N ALA A 313 0.46 3.27 -21.48
CA ALA A 313 0.96 4.60 -21.12
C ALA A 313 2.04 5.11 -22.09
N VAL A 314 2.97 4.25 -22.51
CA VAL A 314 3.99 4.60 -23.51
C VAL A 314 3.36 4.90 -24.86
N GLU A 315 2.38 4.09 -25.26
CA GLU A 315 1.62 4.29 -26.49
C GLU A 315 0.80 5.58 -26.44
N ALA A 316 0.09 5.85 -25.34
CA ALA A 316 -0.65 7.09 -25.14
C ALA A 316 0.25 8.32 -25.25
N MET A 317 1.45 8.25 -24.67
CA MET A 317 2.48 9.30 -24.75
C MET A 317 2.91 9.52 -26.20
N ILE A 318 3.42 8.49 -26.88
CA ILE A 318 3.92 8.62 -28.26
C ILE A 318 2.81 9.02 -29.24
N SER A 319 1.62 8.40 -29.15
CA SER A 319 0.51 8.64 -30.10
C SER A 319 -0.15 10.01 -29.97
N SER A 320 0.06 10.72 -28.86
CA SER A 320 -0.65 11.98 -28.56
C SER A 320 0.22 13.23 -28.66
N ILE A 321 1.54 13.11 -28.48
CA ILE A 321 2.43 14.26 -28.28
C ILE A 321 3.05 14.77 -29.59
N VAL A 322 3.37 13.86 -30.51
CA VAL A 322 4.11 14.21 -31.73
C VAL A 322 3.12 14.53 -32.87
N ASP A 323 3.08 15.79 -33.27
CA ASP A 323 2.29 16.28 -34.41
C ASP A 323 3.06 16.09 -35.75
N GLN A 324 3.62 17.17 -36.31
CA GLN A 324 4.35 17.14 -37.61
C GLN A 324 5.88 17.06 -37.49
N ASP A 325 6.43 17.40 -36.32
CA ASP A 325 7.87 17.36 -36.07
C ASP A 325 8.37 15.91 -35.86
N THR A 326 9.67 15.73 -35.68
CA THR A 326 10.31 14.41 -35.55
C THR A 326 10.58 14.01 -34.09
N LEU A 327 10.31 12.75 -33.77
CA LEU A 327 10.67 12.10 -32.50
C LEU A 327 12.04 11.43 -32.61
N LEU A 328 12.99 11.73 -31.73
CA LEU A 328 14.25 10.97 -31.61
C LEU A 328 14.08 9.86 -30.56
N ILE A 329 14.12 8.60 -30.98
CA ILE A 329 13.95 7.45 -30.08
C ILE A 329 15.31 6.82 -29.77
N ILE A 330 15.65 6.74 -28.48
CA ILE A 330 16.83 6.01 -28.02
C ILE A 330 16.48 4.52 -27.93
N ASN A 331 17.07 3.71 -28.82
CA ASN A 331 16.91 2.27 -28.83
C ASN A 331 18.20 1.57 -28.36
N ASN A 332 18.21 1.20 -27.09
CA ASN A 332 19.27 0.41 -26.47
C ASN A 332 18.73 -0.82 -25.74
N GLY A 333 17.62 -1.37 -26.24
CA GLY A 333 17.03 -2.59 -25.73
C GLY A 333 15.61 -2.81 -26.23
N ALA A 334 14.93 -3.81 -25.67
CA ALA A 334 13.63 -4.23 -26.16
C ALA A 334 12.52 -3.17 -26.03
N TYR A 335 12.63 -2.24 -25.08
CA TYR A 335 11.59 -1.24 -24.81
C TYR A 335 11.77 -0.01 -25.70
N GLY A 336 13.01 0.40 -25.98
CA GLY A 336 13.29 1.41 -27.01
C GLY A 336 12.87 0.93 -28.40
N LYS A 337 13.15 -0.34 -28.73
CA LYS A 337 12.63 -0.98 -29.95
C LYS A 337 11.10 -0.96 -30.01
N ARG A 338 10.42 -1.18 -28.89
CA ARG A 338 8.95 -1.10 -28.82
C ARG A 338 8.44 0.32 -29.09
N MET A 339 9.12 1.36 -28.61
CA MET A 339 8.76 2.75 -28.93
C MET A 339 8.84 3.01 -30.44
N CYS A 340 9.86 2.51 -31.13
CA CYS A 340 9.95 2.57 -32.60
C CYS A 340 8.74 1.89 -33.27
N GLN A 341 8.41 0.67 -32.83
CA GLN A 341 7.25 -0.07 -33.37
C GLN A 341 5.92 0.65 -33.14
N ILE A 342 5.76 1.31 -31.99
CA ILE A 342 4.59 2.16 -31.71
C ILE A 342 4.57 3.36 -32.66
N ALA A 343 5.69 4.05 -32.84
CA ALA A 343 5.79 5.19 -33.76
C ALA A 343 5.44 4.78 -35.20
N ASP A 344 5.95 3.63 -35.66
CA ASP A 344 5.60 3.03 -36.96
C ASP A 344 4.09 2.78 -37.09
N ALA A 345 3.47 2.15 -36.07
CA ALA A 345 2.05 1.81 -36.09
C ALA A 345 1.12 3.05 -36.21
N TYR A 346 1.55 4.21 -35.72
CA TYR A 346 0.80 5.47 -35.78
C TYR A 346 1.26 6.41 -36.91
N GLY A 347 2.20 5.98 -37.75
CA GLY A 347 2.78 6.81 -38.81
C GLY A 347 3.45 8.08 -38.28
N ILE A 348 4.11 7.99 -37.12
CA ILE A 348 4.84 9.11 -36.51
C ILE A 348 6.25 9.13 -37.09
N HIS A 349 6.70 10.30 -37.54
CA HIS A 349 8.06 10.47 -38.02
C HIS A 349 9.03 10.38 -36.84
N TYR A 350 9.96 9.43 -36.91
CA TYR A 350 11.02 9.29 -35.91
C TYR A 350 12.39 9.03 -36.52
N ILE A 351 13.43 9.40 -35.77
CA ILE A 351 14.82 8.99 -35.99
C ILE A 351 15.17 8.00 -34.88
N GLU A 352 15.74 6.87 -35.25
CA GLU A 352 16.22 5.88 -34.30
C GLU A 352 17.69 6.13 -33.95
N TYR A 353 18.00 6.33 -32.67
CA TYR A 353 19.36 6.28 -32.15
C TYR A 353 19.62 4.90 -31.53
N LYS A 354 20.26 4.02 -32.31
CA LYS A 354 20.68 2.70 -31.83
C LYS A 354 21.94 2.78 -30.99
N SER A 355 21.94 2.16 -29.82
CA SER A 355 23.17 1.91 -29.05
C SER A 355 23.22 0.49 -28.49
N LYS A 356 24.38 0.13 -27.94
CA LYS A 356 24.55 -1.15 -27.24
C LYS A 356 23.66 -1.21 -25.99
N GLN A 357 23.24 -2.42 -25.63
CA GLN A 357 22.29 -2.69 -24.54
C GLN A 357 22.97 -2.87 -23.17
N ASP A 358 24.29 -2.96 -23.16
CA ASP A 358 25.16 -3.26 -22.02
C ASP A 358 26.16 -2.14 -21.71
N HIS A 359 26.15 -1.05 -22.49
CA HIS A 359 27.04 0.09 -22.35
C HIS A 359 26.25 1.41 -22.28
N PRO A 360 26.78 2.43 -21.59
CA PRO A 360 26.15 3.74 -21.52
C PRO A 360 26.06 4.42 -22.89
N LEU A 361 25.10 5.33 -23.01
CA LEU A 361 24.85 6.12 -24.21
C LEU A 361 26.00 7.11 -24.46
N SER A 362 26.37 7.32 -25.72
CA SER A 362 27.26 8.43 -26.09
C SER A 362 26.47 9.74 -26.25
N LEU A 363 26.53 10.60 -25.21
CA LEU A 363 25.87 11.91 -25.25
C LEU A 363 26.36 12.80 -26.41
N LYS A 364 27.64 12.72 -26.77
CA LYS A 364 28.20 13.45 -27.92
C LYS A 364 27.55 13.04 -29.24
N LYS A 365 27.30 11.74 -29.45
CA LYS A 365 26.63 11.23 -30.66
C LYS A 365 25.16 11.61 -30.66
N LEU A 366 24.50 11.54 -29.50
CA LEU A 366 23.11 11.97 -29.34
C LEU A 366 22.96 13.46 -29.66
N GLU A 367 23.81 14.30 -29.11
CA GLU A 367 23.84 15.75 -29.37
C GLU A 367 24.07 16.05 -30.85
N ALA A 368 24.97 15.32 -31.53
CA ALA A 368 25.21 15.51 -32.96
C ALA A 368 23.96 15.25 -33.83
N ILE A 369 23.03 14.41 -33.36
CA ILE A 369 21.75 14.17 -34.03
C ILE A 369 20.78 15.32 -33.71
N ILE A 370 20.64 15.69 -32.44
CA ILE A 370 19.74 16.76 -31.98
C ILE A 370 20.08 18.11 -32.63
N LYS A 371 21.37 18.42 -32.81
CA LYS A 371 21.86 19.66 -33.45
C LYS A 371 21.45 19.82 -34.91
N LYS A 372 21.00 18.76 -35.58
CA LYS A 372 20.63 18.85 -37.00
C LYS A 372 19.41 19.76 -37.15
N ARG A 373 19.48 20.71 -38.09
CA ARG A 373 18.37 21.63 -38.38
C ARG A 373 17.20 20.97 -39.10
N TRP A 374 17.46 19.89 -39.84
CA TRP A 374 16.45 19.15 -40.59
C TRP A 374 16.71 17.64 -40.54
N PRO A 375 15.67 16.82 -40.28
CA PRO A 375 14.34 17.23 -39.83
C PRO A 375 14.38 17.85 -38.42
N LYS A 376 13.40 18.70 -38.10
CA LYS A 376 13.31 19.32 -36.76
C LYS A 376 12.93 18.25 -35.73
N ILE A 377 13.83 18.01 -34.78
CA ILE A 377 13.56 17.13 -33.64
C ILE A 377 12.91 17.98 -32.55
N SER A 378 11.66 17.67 -32.21
CA SER A 378 10.93 18.35 -31.14
C SER A 378 10.88 17.55 -29.85
N HIS A 379 11.05 16.23 -29.95
CA HIS A 379 10.93 15.31 -28.81
C HIS A 379 12.06 14.28 -28.82
N VAL A 380 12.50 13.89 -27.63
CA VAL A 380 13.37 12.73 -27.39
C VAL A 380 12.62 11.74 -26.50
N ALA A 381 12.58 10.46 -26.90
CA ALA A 381 12.06 9.37 -26.08
C ALA A 381 13.18 8.45 -25.62
N VAL A 382 13.19 8.12 -24.32
CA VAL A 382 14.18 7.25 -23.69
C VAL A 382 13.53 6.34 -22.65
N VAL A 383 14.06 5.13 -22.51
CA VAL A 383 13.75 4.21 -21.40
C VAL A 383 14.74 4.48 -20.28
N HIS A 384 14.29 4.80 -19.07
CA HIS A 384 15.18 5.10 -17.96
C HIS A 384 15.94 3.85 -17.49
N HIS A 385 15.23 2.74 -17.27
CA HIS A 385 15.80 1.47 -16.82
C HIS A 385 15.47 0.34 -17.81
N GLU A 386 16.47 -0.07 -18.59
CA GLU A 386 16.34 -1.15 -19.56
C GLU A 386 16.41 -2.54 -18.89
N THR A 387 15.24 -3.06 -18.51
CA THR A 387 15.12 -4.40 -17.88
C THR A 387 15.56 -5.56 -18.77
N THR A 388 15.89 -5.30 -20.04
CA THR A 388 16.55 -6.27 -20.93
C THR A 388 17.88 -6.72 -20.34
N THR A 389 18.64 -5.79 -19.73
CA THR A 389 20.01 -6.05 -19.23
C THR A 389 20.25 -5.58 -17.79
N GLY A 390 19.44 -4.65 -17.29
CA GLY A 390 19.65 -3.95 -16.02
C GLY A 390 20.32 -2.58 -16.17
N LEU A 391 20.56 -2.12 -17.40
CA LEU A 391 21.18 -0.82 -17.69
C LEU A 391 20.30 0.35 -17.25
N LEU A 392 20.90 1.32 -16.57
CA LEU A 392 20.28 2.59 -16.19
C LEU A 392 20.80 3.71 -17.09
N ASN A 393 19.93 4.29 -17.90
CA ASN A 393 20.27 5.42 -18.76
C ASN A 393 20.29 6.73 -17.93
N ASP A 394 21.30 7.58 -18.14
CA ASP A 394 21.42 8.86 -17.44
C ASP A 394 20.43 9.91 -18.01
N ILE A 395 19.20 9.87 -17.52
CA ILE A 395 18.13 10.76 -17.96
C ILE A 395 18.35 12.22 -17.52
N GLU A 396 19.16 12.48 -16.51
CA GLU A 396 19.51 13.84 -16.08
C GLU A 396 20.46 14.51 -17.08
N ALA A 397 21.46 13.77 -17.56
CA ALA A 397 22.34 14.25 -18.63
C ALA A 397 21.60 14.40 -19.97
N ILE A 398 20.71 13.45 -20.31
CA ILE A 398 19.86 13.56 -21.52
C ILE A 398 18.91 14.76 -21.41
N GLY A 399 18.29 14.96 -20.25
CA GLY A 399 17.39 16.09 -20.01
C GLY A 399 18.11 17.44 -20.09
N SER A 400 19.32 17.52 -19.52
CA SER A 400 20.19 18.71 -19.66
C SER A 400 20.49 19.02 -21.12
N LEU A 401 20.80 17.98 -21.91
CA LEU A 401 21.02 18.13 -23.35
C LEU A 401 19.74 18.61 -24.07
N CYS A 402 18.59 18.02 -23.79
CA CYS A 402 17.32 18.41 -24.40
C CYS A 402 16.97 19.88 -24.09
N ARG A 403 17.25 20.34 -22.86
CA ARG A 403 17.07 21.75 -22.46
C ARG A 403 17.90 22.71 -23.31
N CYS A 404 19.13 22.35 -23.68
CA CYS A 404 19.99 23.20 -24.50
C CYS A 404 19.45 23.43 -25.93
N TYR A 405 18.60 22.54 -26.43
CA TYR A 405 18.08 22.57 -27.81
C TYR A 405 16.57 22.78 -27.89
N ASP A 406 15.92 23.11 -26.77
CA ASP A 406 14.46 23.30 -26.68
C ASP A 406 13.68 22.08 -27.19
N VAL A 407 14.10 20.89 -26.73
CA VAL A 407 13.52 19.60 -27.07
C VAL A 407 12.81 19.03 -25.84
N GLU A 408 11.58 18.55 -26.02
CA GLU A 408 10.83 17.93 -24.93
C GLU A 408 11.28 16.48 -24.70
N LEU A 409 11.33 16.06 -23.43
CA LEU A 409 11.81 14.74 -23.03
C LEU A 409 10.66 13.83 -22.55
N LEU A 410 10.53 12.69 -23.22
CA LEU A 410 9.61 11.59 -22.91
C LEU A 410 10.41 10.45 -22.27
N VAL A 411 10.02 10.04 -21.06
CA VAL A 411 10.72 8.99 -20.30
C VAL A 411 9.78 7.81 -20.05
N ASP A 412 10.13 6.63 -20.54
CA ASP A 412 9.59 5.38 -20.01
C ASP A 412 10.34 5.04 -18.71
N ALA A 413 9.66 5.25 -17.60
CA ALA A 413 10.14 4.95 -16.25
C ALA A 413 9.45 3.71 -15.67
N MET A 414 8.92 2.80 -16.50
CA MET A 414 8.08 1.67 -16.06
C MET A 414 8.72 0.87 -14.92
N SER A 415 10.00 0.59 -15.04
CA SER A 415 10.80 -0.25 -14.15
C SER A 415 11.70 0.55 -13.22
N SER A 416 11.61 1.89 -13.21
CA SER A 416 12.42 2.76 -12.33
C SER A 416 11.56 3.63 -11.40
N PHE A 417 10.35 4.02 -11.82
CA PHE A 417 9.42 4.81 -11.02
C PHE A 417 9.14 4.11 -9.69
N ALA A 418 9.06 4.88 -8.61
CA ALA A 418 8.95 4.39 -7.23
C ALA A 418 10.08 3.45 -6.77
N ALA A 419 11.25 3.46 -7.43
CA ALA A 419 12.48 2.83 -6.94
C ALA A 419 13.67 3.77 -7.07
N VAL A 420 14.03 4.17 -8.28
CA VAL A 420 15.13 5.12 -8.50
C VAL A 420 14.60 6.53 -8.27
N PRO A 421 15.28 7.39 -7.47
CA PRO A 421 14.87 8.78 -7.31
C PRO A 421 14.84 9.52 -8.65
N ILE A 422 13.70 10.12 -8.98
CA ILE A 422 13.49 10.91 -10.21
C ILE A 422 12.92 12.27 -9.81
N ALA A 423 13.44 13.34 -10.40
CA ALA A 423 12.95 14.70 -10.19
C ALA A 423 12.68 15.35 -11.55
N MET A 424 11.43 15.34 -12.01
CA MET A 424 11.06 15.71 -13.39
C MET A 424 11.50 17.12 -13.76
N GLU A 425 11.29 18.11 -12.89
CA GLU A 425 11.70 19.50 -13.15
C GLU A 425 13.21 19.66 -13.28
N ARG A 426 13.97 19.12 -12.30
CA ARG A 426 15.44 19.17 -12.31
C ARG A 426 16.00 18.47 -13.54
N MET A 427 15.48 17.30 -13.85
CA MET A 427 15.91 16.43 -14.96
C MET A 427 15.27 16.80 -16.32
N ASN A 428 14.54 17.91 -16.42
CA ASN A 428 13.91 18.39 -17.66
C ASN A 428 12.95 17.38 -18.33
N ILE A 429 12.23 16.60 -17.54
CA ILE A 429 11.30 15.57 -18.04
C ILE A 429 9.92 16.20 -18.25
N HIS A 430 9.39 16.07 -19.45
CA HIS A 430 8.10 16.65 -19.82
C HIS A 430 6.98 15.62 -19.64
N TYR A 431 7.26 14.37 -19.96
CA TYR A 431 6.34 13.24 -19.81
C TYR A 431 7.06 12.02 -19.26
N LEU A 432 6.46 11.36 -18.28
CA LEU A 432 6.99 10.15 -17.64
C LEU A 432 5.90 9.07 -17.61
N ALA A 433 6.15 7.93 -18.25
CA ALA A 433 5.23 6.79 -18.27
C ALA A 433 5.63 5.75 -17.21
N ALA A 434 4.64 5.22 -16.47
CA ALA A 434 4.82 4.14 -15.50
C ALA A 434 3.53 3.31 -15.31
N SER A 435 3.58 2.33 -14.40
CA SER A 435 2.44 1.45 -14.08
C SER A 435 2.40 1.04 -12.62
N SER A 436 1.25 0.52 -12.24
CA SER A 436 0.92 0.09 -10.87
C SER A 436 1.72 -1.11 -10.37
N ASN A 437 2.13 -2.03 -11.25
CA ASN A 437 2.61 -3.37 -10.86
C ASN A 437 4.12 -3.62 -10.97
N LYS A 438 4.90 -2.53 -10.98
CA LYS A 438 6.36 -2.57 -10.94
C LYS A 438 6.82 -2.19 -9.53
N ASN A 439 7.73 -1.22 -9.40
CA ASN A 439 8.27 -0.87 -8.09
C ASN A 439 7.31 -0.07 -7.21
N LEU A 440 6.14 0.35 -7.72
CA LEU A 440 5.06 0.85 -6.87
C LEU A 440 4.52 -0.26 -5.95
N GLN A 441 4.68 -1.53 -6.35
CA GLN A 441 4.21 -2.74 -5.65
C GLN A 441 2.67 -2.87 -5.58
N GLY A 442 1.96 -2.36 -6.58
CA GLY A 442 0.52 -2.55 -6.76
C GLY A 442 0.16 -3.74 -7.66
N MET A 443 -1.14 -3.89 -7.93
CA MET A 443 -1.67 -4.90 -8.86
C MET A 443 -1.68 -4.40 -10.29
N ALA A 444 -1.55 -5.30 -11.27
CA ALA A 444 -1.55 -4.93 -12.69
C ALA A 444 -2.94 -4.49 -13.16
N GLY A 445 -2.98 -3.52 -14.07
CA GLY A 445 -4.22 -3.06 -14.70
C GLY A 445 -4.35 -1.55 -14.81
N VAL A 446 -3.54 -0.78 -14.07
CA VAL A 446 -3.46 0.68 -14.20
C VAL A 446 -2.08 1.09 -14.70
N SER A 447 -2.05 1.90 -15.75
CA SER A 447 -0.86 2.60 -16.24
C SER A 447 -1.11 4.10 -16.24
N PHE A 448 -0.06 4.89 -16.26
CA PHE A 448 -0.19 6.33 -16.16
C PHE A 448 0.96 7.09 -16.79
N VAL A 449 0.66 8.32 -17.17
CA VAL A 449 1.65 9.32 -17.61
C VAL A 449 1.61 10.49 -16.63
N ILE A 450 2.76 10.85 -16.07
CA ILE A 450 2.95 12.09 -15.31
C ILE A 450 3.50 13.11 -16.27
N ALA A 451 2.83 14.24 -16.43
CA ALA A 451 3.13 15.20 -17.48
C ALA A 451 3.15 16.64 -16.96
N ASN A 452 4.00 17.47 -17.58
CA ASN A 452 4.00 18.90 -17.39
C ASN A 452 2.68 19.48 -17.92
N LYS A 453 1.98 20.26 -17.09
CA LYS A 453 0.66 20.81 -17.43
C LYS A 453 0.72 21.78 -18.61
N LYS A 454 1.78 22.57 -18.76
CA LYS A 454 1.91 23.50 -19.89
C LYS A 454 2.02 22.73 -21.21
N CYS A 455 2.79 21.66 -21.22
CA CYS A 455 2.94 20.79 -22.40
C CYS A 455 1.63 20.06 -22.71
N LEU A 456 0.91 19.55 -21.69
CA LEU A 456 -0.42 18.96 -21.90
C LEU A 456 -1.40 19.92 -22.58
N GLU A 457 -1.47 21.19 -22.15
CA GLU A 457 -2.39 22.17 -22.73
C GLU A 457 -2.07 22.48 -24.21
N GLN A 458 -0.82 22.31 -24.65
CA GLN A 458 -0.44 22.45 -26.06
C GLN A 458 -1.01 21.31 -26.93
N LEU A 459 -1.30 20.14 -26.35
CA LEU A 459 -1.83 18.99 -27.07
C LEU A 459 -3.29 19.19 -27.52
N LYS A 460 -3.99 20.21 -27.01
CA LYS A 460 -5.41 20.48 -27.27
C LYS A 460 -5.80 20.49 -28.75
N ASN A 461 -4.92 21.03 -29.59
CA ASN A 461 -5.19 21.22 -31.02
C ASN A 461 -4.53 20.15 -31.89
N ILE A 462 -3.82 19.19 -31.30
CA ILE A 462 -3.23 18.07 -32.04
C ILE A 462 -4.34 17.08 -32.39
N LYS A 463 -4.40 16.70 -33.67
CA LYS A 463 -5.39 15.73 -34.13
C LYS A 463 -5.17 14.38 -33.43
N ALA A 464 -6.20 13.90 -32.74
CA ALA A 464 -6.16 12.60 -32.07
C ALA A 464 -5.85 11.47 -33.05
N ARG A 465 -4.81 10.67 -32.75
CA ARG A 465 -4.48 9.44 -33.51
C ARG A 465 -5.16 8.19 -32.96
N SER A 466 -5.56 8.22 -31.69
CA SER A 466 -6.31 7.17 -31.00
C SER A 466 -7.40 7.81 -30.14
N TYR A 467 -8.45 7.05 -29.80
CA TYR A 467 -9.53 7.53 -28.94
C TYR A 467 -9.27 7.17 -27.47
N TYR A 468 -9.09 5.88 -27.16
CA TYR A 468 -8.89 5.39 -25.79
C TYR A 468 -7.59 5.88 -25.16
N LEU A 469 -6.49 5.89 -25.93
CA LEU A 469 -5.16 6.28 -25.48
C LEU A 469 -4.82 7.76 -25.72
N ASN A 470 -5.81 8.58 -26.09
CA ASN A 470 -5.59 10.01 -26.23
C ASN A 470 -5.26 10.65 -24.88
N LEU A 471 -4.05 11.21 -24.76
CA LEU A 471 -3.53 11.77 -23.52
C LEU A 471 -4.29 13.03 -23.08
N TYR A 472 -4.52 13.95 -24.02
CA TYR A 472 -5.17 15.23 -23.73
C TYR A 472 -6.64 15.07 -23.34
N GLU A 473 -7.41 14.30 -24.10
CA GLU A 473 -8.83 14.08 -23.84
C GLU A 473 -9.06 13.35 -22.51
N GLN A 474 -8.18 12.40 -22.14
CA GLN A 474 -8.24 11.75 -20.84
C GLN A 474 -7.97 12.73 -19.70
N TYR A 475 -6.96 13.59 -19.85
CA TYR A 475 -6.63 14.66 -18.90
C TYR A 475 -7.77 15.67 -18.74
N GLU A 476 -8.26 16.22 -19.85
CA GLU A 476 -9.25 17.29 -19.85
C GLU A 476 -10.60 16.81 -19.31
N TYR A 477 -11.01 15.59 -19.64
CA TYR A 477 -12.23 15.01 -19.10
C TYR A 477 -12.15 14.80 -17.57
N PHE A 478 -11.01 14.28 -17.07
CA PHE A 478 -10.81 14.10 -15.63
C PHE A 478 -10.76 15.45 -14.89
N LYS A 479 -10.08 16.45 -15.45
CA LYS A 479 -10.01 17.81 -14.90
C LYS A 479 -11.40 18.45 -14.75
N LYS A 480 -12.29 18.24 -15.73
CA LYS A 480 -13.66 18.78 -15.73
C LYS A 480 -14.63 18.04 -14.81
N THR A 481 -14.52 16.71 -14.75
CA THR A 481 -15.58 15.85 -14.17
C THR A 481 -15.17 15.13 -12.90
N GLY A 482 -13.87 15.01 -12.63
CA GLY A 482 -13.32 14.13 -11.59
C GLY A 482 -13.42 12.64 -11.93
N GLN A 483 -13.70 12.28 -13.19
CA GLN A 483 -13.95 10.91 -13.63
C GLN A 483 -13.02 10.53 -14.79
N MET A 484 -12.69 9.25 -14.95
CA MET A 484 -12.09 8.76 -16.19
C MET A 484 -13.14 8.71 -17.32
N ARG A 485 -12.71 8.84 -18.58
CA ARG A 485 -13.63 8.82 -19.73
C ARG A 485 -14.44 7.53 -19.80
N PHE A 486 -13.79 6.39 -19.55
CA PHE A 486 -14.37 5.05 -19.60
C PHE A 486 -14.27 4.37 -18.23
N THR A 487 -14.95 3.21 -18.10
CA THR A 487 -14.90 2.39 -16.89
C THR A 487 -13.45 2.06 -16.52
N PRO A 488 -12.97 2.53 -15.36
CA PRO A 488 -11.64 2.20 -14.87
C PRO A 488 -11.63 0.85 -14.16
N PRO A 489 -10.45 0.22 -13.97
CA PRO A 489 -10.33 -0.98 -13.15
C PRO A 489 -10.44 -0.61 -11.65
N VAL A 490 -11.68 -0.56 -11.16
CA VAL A 490 -12.04 -0.03 -9.82
C VAL A 490 -11.21 -0.67 -8.71
N GLN A 491 -11.20 -1.99 -8.63
CA GLN A 491 -10.52 -2.75 -7.57
C GLN A 491 -8.99 -2.58 -7.67
N THR A 492 -8.44 -2.55 -8.89
CA THR A 492 -7.01 -2.29 -9.11
C THR A 492 -6.61 -0.89 -8.64
N LEU A 493 -7.48 0.11 -8.79
CA LEU A 493 -7.22 1.47 -8.29
C LEU A 493 -7.22 1.55 -6.76
N TYR A 494 -8.07 0.79 -6.06
CA TYR A 494 -7.98 0.69 -4.60
C TYR A 494 -6.68 0.00 -4.15
N ALA A 495 -6.28 -1.09 -4.81
CA ALA A 495 -4.98 -1.72 -4.56
C ALA A 495 -3.80 -0.79 -4.85
N MET A 496 -3.88 -0.02 -5.93
CA MET A 496 -2.89 0.99 -6.28
C MET A 496 -2.81 2.09 -5.23
N LYS A 497 -3.96 2.56 -4.70
CA LYS A 497 -4.02 3.52 -3.60
C LYS A 497 -3.26 2.99 -2.37
N GLN A 498 -3.50 1.74 -1.99
CA GLN A 498 -2.79 1.11 -0.86
C GLN A 498 -1.28 1.00 -1.14
N ALA A 499 -0.88 0.62 -2.35
CA ALA A 499 0.53 0.57 -2.75
C ALA A 499 1.20 1.96 -2.68
N VAL A 500 0.49 3.04 -3.01
CA VAL A 500 0.96 4.43 -2.83
C VAL A 500 1.12 4.77 -1.34
N VAL A 501 0.17 4.37 -0.47
CA VAL A 501 0.29 4.56 0.99
C VAL A 501 1.55 3.89 1.52
N GLU A 502 1.78 2.63 1.15
CA GLU A 502 2.96 1.87 1.57
C GLU A 502 4.27 2.45 1.02
N ALA A 503 4.29 2.88 -0.25
CA ALA A 503 5.44 3.54 -0.86
C ALA A 503 5.81 4.85 -0.15
N LYS A 504 4.80 5.62 0.29
CA LYS A 504 5.02 6.83 1.10
C LYS A 504 5.53 6.51 2.50
N LYS A 505 5.03 5.44 3.12
CA LYS A 505 5.46 5.00 4.45
C LYS A 505 6.91 4.54 4.44
N GLU A 506 7.31 3.76 3.44
CA GLU A 506 8.70 3.31 3.27
C GLU A 506 9.62 4.46 2.85
N GLY A 507 9.17 5.28 1.89
CA GLY A 507 9.97 6.32 1.26
C GLY A 507 10.82 5.77 0.10
N ILE A 508 10.85 6.49 -1.03
CA ILE A 508 11.48 5.99 -2.27
C ILE A 508 12.98 5.74 -2.12
N VAL A 509 13.70 6.62 -1.42
CA VAL A 509 15.14 6.45 -1.16
C VAL A 509 15.40 5.20 -0.33
N ASN A 510 14.58 4.94 0.69
CA ASN A 510 14.72 3.75 1.54
C ASN A 510 14.41 2.48 0.75
N ARG A 511 13.36 2.49 -0.07
CA ARG A 511 13.03 1.41 -1.00
C ARG A 511 14.17 1.11 -1.96
N TYR A 512 14.77 2.15 -2.55
CA TYR A 512 15.95 1.98 -3.41
C TYR A 512 17.11 1.33 -2.66
N ASN A 513 17.39 1.80 -1.45
CA ASN A 513 18.47 1.25 -0.63
C ASN A 513 18.21 -0.22 -0.25
N ARG A 514 16.96 -0.59 0.04
CA ARG A 514 16.55 -1.99 0.25
C ARG A 514 16.83 -2.84 -0.99
N TYR A 515 16.36 -2.41 -2.17
CA TYR A 515 16.65 -3.14 -3.41
C TYR A 515 18.15 -3.23 -3.70
N LYS A 516 18.91 -2.16 -3.47
CA LYS A 516 20.37 -2.16 -3.62
C LYS A 516 21.05 -3.14 -2.65
N LYS A 517 20.56 -3.26 -1.41
CA LYS A 517 21.06 -4.24 -0.43
C LYS A 517 20.82 -5.67 -0.92
N LEU A 518 19.62 -5.98 -1.38
CA LEU A 518 19.28 -7.29 -1.97
C LEU A 518 20.12 -7.58 -3.21
N TRP A 519 20.32 -6.59 -4.07
CA TRP A 519 21.17 -6.71 -5.25
C TRP A 519 22.64 -6.99 -4.88
N ASN A 520 23.21 -6.30 -3.88
CA ASN A 520 24.58 -6.56 -3.43
C ASN A 520 24.75 -8.01 -2.94
N LEU A 521 23.77 -8.50 -2.16
CA LEU A 521 23.74 -9.88 -1.68
C LEU A 521 23.66 -10.88 -2.86
N LEU A 522 22.77 -10.63 -3.81
CA LEU A 522 22.64 -11.42 -5.03
C LEU A 522 23.96 -11.47 -5.80
N ILE A 523 24.57 -10.33 -6.11
CA ILE A 523 25.80 -10.30 -6.91
C ILE A 523 26.97 -10.97 -6.21
N LYS A 524 27.09 -10.80 -4.89
CA LYS A 524 28.09 -11.52 -4.11
C LYS A 524 27.93 -13.03 -4.28
N GLY A 525 26.73 -13.55 -4.09
CA GLY A 525 26.45 -14.97 -4.24
C GLY A 525 26.64 -15.49 -5.67
N ILE A 526 26.21 -14.74 -6.68
CA ILE A 526 26.42 -15.08 -8.10
C ILE A 526 27.92 -15.15 -8.42
N THR A 527 28.72 -14.21 -7.91
CA THR A 527 30.19 -14.19 -8.10
C THR A 527 30.86 -15.36 -7.40
N GLU A 528 30.45 -15.71 -6.17
CA GLU A 528 30.96 -16.87 -5.44
C GLU A 528 30.64 -18.21 -6.14
N LEU A 529 29.58 -18.24 -6.96
CA LEU A 529 29.22 -19.38 -7.82
C LEU A 529 29.93 -19.37 -9.18
N GLY A 530 30.87 -18.45 -9.41
CA GLY A 530 31.64 -18.35 -10.67
C GLY A 530 30.85 -17.79 -11.86
N LEU A 531 29.67 -17.21 -11.61
CA LEU A 531 28.84 -16.59 -12.65
C LEU A 531 29.13 -15.08 -12.76
N ASN A 532 28.80 -14.50 -13.91
CA ASN A 532 29.04 -13.08 -14.21
C ASN A 532 27.79 -12.41 -14.80
N HIS A 533 27.66 -11.10 -14.64
CA HIS A 533 26.60 -10.29 -15.26
C HIS A 533 27.16 -9.30 -16.29
N ILE A 534 26.31 -8.84 -17.21
CA ILE A 534 26.76 -8.17 -18.44
C ILE A 534 26.94 -6.64 -18.30
N VAL A 535 26.16 -5.98 -17.45
CA VAL A 535 26.24 -4.51 -17.27
C VAL A 535 27.14 -4.22 -16.09
N LYS A 536 28.13 -3.33 -16.28
CA LYS A 536 29.01 -2.90 -15.19
C LYS A 536 28.24 -2.21 -14.06
N GLU A 537 28.78 -2.33 -12.85
CA GLU A 537 28.09 -1.90 -11.65
C GLU A 537 27.69 -0.42 -11.63
N GLU A 538 28.56 0.46 -12.12
CA GLU A 538 28.37 1.91 -12.19
C GLU A 538 27.24 2.35 -13.13
N HIS A 539 26.79 1.47 -14.02
CA HIS A 539 25.73 1.73 -15.00
C HIS A 539 24.48 0.87 -14.76
N HIS A 540 24.45 0.07 -13.69
CA HIS A 540 23.39 -0.87 -13.39
C HIS A 540 22.33 -0.26 -12.45
N ALA A 541 21.04 -0.48 -12.70
CA ALA A 541 19.94 0.08 -11.91
C ALA A 541 19.78 -0.54 -10.52
N LYS A 542 20.38 -1.71 -10.30
CA LYS A 542 20.32 -2.54 -9.07
C LYS A 542 18.91 -3.10 -8.77
N LEU A 543 18.10 -3.30 -9.81
CA LEU A 543 16.71 -3.79 -9.70
C LEU A 543 16.50 -5.14 -10.40
N ILE A 544 17.22 -5.37 -11.50
CA ILE A 544 17.26 -6.64 -12.24
C ILE A 544 18.63 -6.81 -12.88
N THR A 545 19.15 -8.02 -12.85
CA THR A 545 20.47 -8.36 -13.38
C THR A 545 20.36 -9.45 -14.44
N ALA A 546 20.95 -9.22 -15.61
CA ALA A 546 21.16 -10.24 -16.63
C ALA A 546 22.50 -10.97 -16.38
N ILE A 547 22.38 -12.25 -16.03
CA ILE A 547 23.48 -13.16 -15.69
C ILE A 547 23.75 -14.04 -16.90
N ILE A 548 25.03 -14.22 -17.24
CA ILE A 548 25.46 -15.06 -18.36
C ILE A 548 25.17 -16.52 -18.01
N GLU A 549 24.52 -17.23 -18.92
CA GLU A 549 24.27 -18.66 -18.76
C GLU A 549 25.60 -19.45 -18.78
N PRO A 550 25.76 -20.49 -17.94
CA PRO A 550 26.89 -21.41 -18.04
C PRO A 550 27.01 -22.01 -19.45
N SER A 551 28.23 -22.08 -19.99
CA SER A 551 28.49 -22.68 -21.31
C SER A 551 28.43 -24.22 -21.32
N HIS A 552 28.10 -24.83 -20.18
CA HIS A 552 28.10 -26.27 -20.00
C HIS A 552 26.93 -26.94 -20.73
N LYS A 553 27.19 -28.03 -21.45
CA LYS A 553 26.21 -28.68 -22.35
C LYS A 553 24.95 -29.20 -21.64
N ARG A 554 25.05 -29.56 -20.35
CA ARG A 554 23.92 -29.99 -19.52
C ARG A 554 23.11 -28.82 -18.92
N TYR A 555 23.55 -27.57 -19.09
CA TYR A 555 22.79 -26.44 -18.59
C TYR A 555 21.68 -26.07 -19.57
N HIS A 556 20.45 -26.06 -19.08
CA HIS A 556 19.29 -25.54 -19.78
C HIS A 556 18.50 -24.61 -18.86
N PHE A 557 18.13 -23.41 -19.35
CA PHE A 557 17.36 -22.45 -18.55
C PHE A 557 16.02 -23.02 -18.05
N ASN A 558 15.30 -23.77 -18.90
CA ASN A 558 14.00 -24.34 -18.52
C ASN A 558 14.13 -25.35 -17.37
N GLU A 559 15.20 -26.16 -17.34
CA GLU A 559 15.45 -27.09 -16.25
C GLU A 559 15.79 -26.37 -14.94
N LEU A 560 16.60 -25.30 -15.00
CA LEU A 560 16.85 -24.44 -13.83
C LEU A 560 15.57 -23.77 -13.34
N HIS A 561 14.76 -23.24 -14.27
CA HIS A 561 13.48 -22.61 -13.96
C HIS A 561 12.56 -23.56 -13.22
N ASP A 562 12.33 -24.76 -13.76
CA ASP A 562 11.41 -25.74 -13.17
C ASP A 562 11.93 -26.23 -11.81
N TYR A 563 13.24 -26.49 -11.71
CA TYR A 563 13.89 -26.84 -10.46
C TYR A 563 13.67 -25.79 -9.34
N LEU A 564 13.74 -24.50 -9.67
CA LEU A 564 13.51 -23.41 -8.72
C LEU A 564 12.00 -23.19 -8.46
N TYR A 565 11.17 -23.34 -9.49
CA TYR A 565 9.72 -23.15 -9.40
C TYR A 565 9.07 -24.16 -8.45
N GLU A 566 9.48 -25.43 -8.52
CA GLU A 566 9.08 -26.48 -7.56
C GLU A 566 9.43 -26.15 -6.10
N ARG A 567 10.37 -25.22 -5.89
CA ARG A 567 10.84 -24.74 -4.58
C ARG A 567 10.32 -23.34 -4.24
N GLY A 568 9.32 -22.86 -4.98
CA GLY A 568 8.63 -21.59 -4.70
C GLY A 568 9.35 -20.34 -5.22
N VAL A 569 10.38 -20.49 -6.07
CA VAL A 569 11.17 -19.39 -6.63
C VAL A 569 10.96 -19.28 -8.14
N THR A 570 10.50 -18.12 -8.61
CA THR A 570 10.31 -17.84 -10.04
C THR A 570 11.44 -16.96 -10.56
N ILE A 571 12.23 -17.48 -11.51
CA ILE A 571 13.26 -16.71 -12.24
C ILE A 571 12.78 -16.29 -13.62
N TYR A 572 13.59 -15.51 -14.34
CA TYR A 572 13.17 -14.91 -15.61
C TYR A 572 14.15 -15.22 -16.75
N PRO A 573 13.68 -15.54 -17.97
CA PRO A 573 14.57 -15.85 -19.09
C PRO A 573 15.31 -14.59 -19.56
N GLY A 574 16.43 -14.78 -20.26
CA GLY A 574 17.12 -13.70 -20.98
C GLY A 574 16.27 -13.07 -22.08
N LYS A 575 16.81 -12.00 -22.66
CA LYS A 575 16.14 -11.25 -23.73
C LYS A 575 17.09 -10.71 -24.80
N LEU A 576 18.36 -11.10 -24.73
CA LEU A 576 19.36 -10.77 -25.73
C LEU A 576 19.36 -11.84 -26.83
N ALA A 577 19.50 -11.42 -28.08
CA ALA A 577 19.57 -12.34 -29.22
C ALA A 577 20.96 -12.98 -29.34
N ASP A 578 22.01 -12.22 -29.05
CA ASP A 578 23.40 -12.61 -29.33
C ASP A 578 24.15 -13.18 -28.10
N LEU A 579 23.48 -13.27 -26.94
CA LEU A 579 24.08 -13.76 -25.70
C LEU A 579 23.04 -14.45 -24.81
N ASN A 580 23.30 -15.72 -24.48
CA ASN A 580 22.46 -16.50 -23.58
C ASN A 580 22.60 -15.98 -22.16
N THR A 581 21.47 -15.55 -21.59
CA THR A 581 21.39 -14.97 -20.26
C THR A 581 20.12 -15.45 -19.58
N PHE A 582 20.14 -15.47 -18.25
CA PHE A 582 18.92 -15.45 -17.46
C PHE A 582 18.90 -14.18 -16.62
N ARG A 583 17.75 -13.82 -16.08
CA ARG A 583 17.56 -12.58 -15.35
C ARG A 583 16.96 -12.82 -13.98
N ILE A 584 17.51 -12.11 -13.01
CA ILE A 584 17.08 -12.13 -11.61
C ILE A 584 16.78 -10.70 -11.19
N ALA A 585 15.51 -10.44 -10.85
CA ALA A 585 15.06 -9.19 -10.27
C ALA A 585 15.01 -9.28 -8.75
N ASN A 586 15.16 -8.13 -8.09
CA ASN A 586 15.16 -8.00 -6.64
C ASN A 586 14.25 -6.85 -6.20
N ILE A 587 13.05 -6.80 -6.79
CA ILE A 587 12.02 -5.78 -6.55
C ILE A 587 10.78 -6.38 -5.86
N GLY A 588 9.88 -5.53 -5.38
CA GLY A 588 8.69 -5.97 -4.66
C GLY A 588 8.97 -6.24 -3.19
N GLU A 589 8.08 -6.99 -2.56
CA GLU A 589 8.18 -7.38 -1.14
C GLU A 589 9.12 -8.57 -0.95
N LEU A 590 10.41 -8.34 -1.24
CA LEU A 590 11.49 -9.30 -1.05
C LEU A 590 12.34 -8.99 0.20
N GLU A 591 12.83 -10.05 0.82
CA GLU A 591 13.72 -10.07 1.99
C GLU A 591 15.07 -10.75 1.66
N GLU A 592 16.08 -10.54 2.52
CA GLU A 592 17.42 -11.11 2.32
C GLU A 592 17.42 -12.65 2.35
N THR A 593 16.65 -13.24 3.26
CA THR A 593 16.49 -14.69 3.41
C THR A 593 15.97 -15.35 2.13
N GLU A 594 15.16 -14.65 1.35
CA GLU A 594 14.60 -15.15 0.09
C GLU A 594 15.65 -15.13 -1.05
N ILE A 595 16.55 -14.13 -1.04
CA ILE A 595 17.71 -14.10 -1.96
C ILE A 595 18.72 -15.18 -1.57
N GLU A 596 18.96 -15.39 -0.27
CA GLU A 596 19.82 -16.47 0.23
C GLU A 596 19.28 -17.85 -0.15
N LEU A 597 17.97 -18.05 -0.03
CA LEU A 597 17.31 -19.30 -0.43
C LEU A 597 17.46 -19.57 -1.93
N PHE A 598 17.27 -18.53 -2.77
CA PHE A 598 17.54 -18.63 -4.20
C PHE A 598 19.00 -19.03 -4.48
N LEU A 599 19.97 -18.36 -3.85
CA LEU A 599 21.39 -18.65 -4.04
C LEU A 599 21.76 -20.06 -3.58
N TYR A 600 21.18 -20.52 -2.47
CA TYR A 600 21.34 -21.89 -1.97
C TYR A 600 20.84 -22.91 -3.00
N HIS A 601 19.64 -22.73 -3.55
CA HIS A 601 19.10 -23.64 -4.54
C HIS A 601 19.86 -23.57 -5.87
N LEU A 602 20.28 -22.39 -6.31
CA LEU A 602 21.12 -22.23 -7.50
C LEU A 602 22.44 -22.98 -7.34
N LYS A 603 23.10 -22.85 -6.18
CA LYS A 603 24.32 -23.61 -5.87
C LYS A 603 24.10 -25.12 -6.01
N GLN A 604 23.05 -25.65 -5.38
CA GLN A 604 22.70 -27.08 -5.44
C GLN A 604 22.45 -27.56 -6.89
N TYR A 605 21.82 -26.73 -7.71
CA TYR A 605 21.61 -27.04 -9.12
C TYR A 605 22.93 -27.10 -9.90
N LEU A 606 23.82 -26.11 -9.71
CA LEU A 606 25.11 -26.06 -10.37
C LEU A 606 26.04 -27.21 -9.92
N GLU A 607 26.03 -27.59 -8.64
CA GLU A 607 26.77 -28.74 -8.11
C GLU A 607 26.36 -30.06 -8.79
N LYS A 608 25.05 -30.29 -8.99
CA LYS A 608 24.54 -31.47 -9.72
C LYS A 608 25.00 -31.54 -11.17
N LEU A 609 25.33 -30.39 -11.76
CA LEU A 609 25.86 -30.28 -13.12
C LEU A 609 27.39 -30.34 -13.17
N ASP A 610 28.07 -30.58 -12.04
CA ASP A 610 29.53 -30.53 -11.89
C ASP A 610 30.13 -29.19 -12.31
N LEU A 611 29.38 -28.09 -12.18
CA LEU A 611 29.78 -26.75 -12.62
C LEU A 611 30.65 -25.99 -11.60
N LEU A 612 30.71 -26.46 -10.35
CA LEU A 612 31.49 -25.84 -9.27
C LEU A 612 32.76 -26.62 -8.88
N ASN A 613 32.99 -27.78 -9.48
CA ASN A 613 34.18 -28.61 -9.25
C ASN A 613 35.21 -28.32 -10.37
N ASN A 614 36.02 -27.28 -10.20
CA ASN A 614 37.26 -27.07 -10.96
C ASN A 614 38.39 -26.65 -10.02
#